data_AF-A0A6J3C9F2-F1
#
_entry.id   AF-A0A6J3C9F2-F1
#
_cell.length_a   1.000
_cell.length_b   1.000
_cell.length_c   1.000
_cell.angle_alpha   90.00
_cell.angle_beta   90.00
_cell.angle_gamma   90.00
#
_symmetry.space_group_name_H-M   'P 1'
#
loop_
_entity.id
_entity.type
_entity.pdbx_description
1 polymer ?
#
loop_
_entity_poly.entity_id
_entity_poly.type
_entity_poly.pdbx_seq_one_letter_code
_entity_poly.pdbx_strand_id
1 'polypeptide(L)'
;MENEQRLQRIKGGVFLATVAGISAFIGFSATLAAAKKTDPKYFSKGLHSSAELADAGAILALRALGWGTLYAITGTSCLCYGIWKLSGATNLKDFRIRMGNILPVLPKNNPPQSRTEFSGLNDLLTYLSEEYGKKSVDDK
;
A
#
# COMPACT_ATOMS: atom_id res chain seq x y z
N MET A 1 17.34 16.78 19.58
CA MET A 1 17.00 15.34 19.73
C MET A 1 15.50 15.07 19.60
N GLU A 2 14.61 15.43 20.54
CA GLU A 2 13.17 15.07 20.43
C GLU A 2 12.41 15.79 19.29
N ASN A 3 12.64 17.10 19.14
CA ASN A 3 12.02 17.89 18.06
C ASN A 3 12.44 17.43 16.66
N GLU A 4 13.69 17.00 16.50
CA GLU A 4 14.19 16.50 15.21
C GLU A 4 13.51 15.19 14.83
N GLN A 5 13.31 14.26 15.78
CA GLN A 5 12.58 13.02 15.51
C GLN A 5 11.12 13.26 15.10
N ARG A 6 10.45 14.23 15.74
CA ARG A 6 9.08 14.62 15.38
C ARG A 6 9.04 15.23 13.97
N LEU A 7 10.00 16.09 13.64
CA LEU A 7 10.12 16.68 12.31
C LEU A 7 10.38 15.63 11.22
N GLN A 8 11.23 14.64 11.49
CA GLN A 8 11.48 13.51 10.58
C GLN A 8 10.22 12.67 10.36
N ARG A 9 9.44 12.39 11.42
CA ARG A 9 8.16 11.68 11.29
C ARG A 9 7.13 12.46 10.48
N ILE A 10 7.05 13.77 10.67
CA ILE A 10 6.16 14.64 9.90
C ILE A 10 6.57 14.64 8.42
N LYS A 11 7.86 14.84 8.12
CA LYS A 11 8.37 14.78 6.74
C LYS A 11 8.08 13.43 6.09
N GLY A 12 8.33 12.33 6.81
CA GLY A 12 8.03 10.98 6.33
C GLY A 12 6.53 10.77 6.07
N GLY A 13 5.67 11.28 6.96
CA GLY A 13 4.22 11.22 6.81
C GLY A 13 3.71 12.01 5.60
N VAL A 14 4.21 13.23 5.40
CA VAL A 14 3.86 14.06 4.24
C VAL A 14 4.31 13.40 2.94
N PHE A 15 5.53 12.84 2.91
CA PHE A 15 6.04 12.11 1.75
C PHE A 15 5.14 10.92 1.41
N LEU A 16 4.85 10.06 2.40
CA LEU A 16 4.02 8.88 2.20
C LEU A 16 2.60 9.24 1.75
N ALA A 17 1.99 10.28 2.34
CA ALA A 17 0.67 10.76 1.95
C ALA A 17 0.65 11.26 0.50
N THR A 18 1.72 11.94 0.07
CA THR A 18 1.84 12.44 -1.30
C THR A 18 1.95 11.30 -2.30
N VAL A 19 2.83 10.32 -2.03
CA VAL A 19 3.00 9.15 -2.90
C VAL A 19 1.73 8.29 -2.95
N ALA A 20 1.06 8.11 -1.80
CA ALA A 20 -0.23 7.42 -1.74
C ALA A 20 -1.31 8.17 -2.53
N GLY A 21 -1.37 9.51 -2.43
CA GLY A 21 -2.30 10.33 -3.18
C GLY A 21 -2.09 10.24 -4.70
N ILE A 22 -0.83 10.34 -5.15
CA ILE A 22 -0.48 10.23 -6.57
C ILE A 22 -0.82 8.83 -7.11
N SER A 23 -0.47 7.77 -6.37
CA SER A 23 -0.78 6.39 -6.78
C SER A 23 -2.28 6.11 -6.84
N ALA A 24 -3.06 6.62 -5.89
CA ALA A 24 -4.52 6.52 -5.93
C ALA A 24 -5.11 7.26 -7.15
N PHE A 25 -4.62 8.46 -7.46
CA PHE A 25 -5.06 9.23 -8.62
C PHE A 25 -4.72 8.54 -9.94
N ILE A 26 -3.52 7.99 -10.08
CA ILE A 26 -3.09 7.24 -11.26
C ILE A 26 -3.90 5.94 -11.40
N GLY A 27 -4.08 5.17 -10.32
CA GLY A 27 -4.85 3.93 -10.35
C GLY A 27 -6.33 4.16 -10.68
N PHE A 28 -6.93 5.19 -10.10
CA PHE A 28 -8.33 5.55 -10.37
C PHE A 28 -8.51 6.06 -11.80
N SER A 29 -7.62 6.93 -12.29
CA SER A 29 -7.67 7.42 -13.68
C SER A 29 -7.44 6.30 -14.71
N ALA A 30 -6.53 5.37 -14.45
CA ALA A 30 -6.34 4.19 -15.29
C ALA A 30 -7.60 3.32 -15.36
N THR A 31 -8.26 3.12 -14.22
CA THR A 31 -9.52 2.37 -14.14
C THR A 31 -10.64 3.09 -14.90
N LEU A 32 -10.73 4.41 -14.79
CA LEU A 32 -11.70 5.23 -15.54
C LEU A 32 -11.44 5.15 -17.05
N ALA A 33 -10.18 5.21 -17.48
CA ALA A 33 -9.81 5.07 -18.88
C ALA A 33 -10.11 3.67 -19.44
N ALA A 34 -9.88 2.62 -18.64
CA ALA A 34 -10.26 1.26 -19.01
C ALA A 34 -11.78 1.12 -19.16
N ALA A 35 -12.56 1.64 -18.21
CA ALA A 35 -14.02 1.65 -18.27
C ALA A 35 -14.54 2.41 -19.51
N LYS A 36 -13.94 3.57 -19.85
CA LYS A 36 -14.26 4.32 -21.07
C LYS A 36 -14.00 3.50 -22.35
N LYS A 37 -12.91 2.73 -22.40
CA LYS A 37 -12.57 1.90 -23.57
C LYS A 37 -13.55 0.74 -23.75
N THR A 38 -14.01 0.14 -22.66
CA THR A 38 -14.96 -0.97 -22.70
C THR A 38 -16.34 -0.51 -23.17
N ASP A 39 -16.85 0.61 -22.63
CA ASP A 39 -18.21 1.11 -22.95
C ASP A 39 -18.23 2.61 -23.32
N PRO A 40 -17.71 3.00 -24.50
CA PRO A 40 -17.57 4.41 -24.87
C PRO A 40 -18.92 5.13 -25.05
N LYS A 41 -19.95 4.41 -25.53
CA LYS A 41 -21.29 4.96 -25.79
C LYS A 41 -22.04 5.29 -24.49
N TYR A 42 -21.95 4.44 -23.48
CA TYR A 42 -22.61 4.65 -22.19
C TYR A 42 -21.80 5.58 -21.28
N PHE A 43 -20.46 5.51 -21.37
CA PHE A 43 -19.57 6.41 -20.64
C PHE A 43 -19.75 7.88 -21.05
N SER A 44 -19.78 8.16 -22.36
CA SER A 44 -20.01 9.53 -22.87
C SER A 44 -21.40 10.06 -22.52
N LYS A 45 -22.43 9.20 -22.55
CA LYS A 45 -23.78 9.57 -22.10
C LYS A 45 -23.81 9.92 -20.60
N GLY A 46 -23.05 9.20 -19.77
CA GLY A 46 -22.88 9.51 -18.34
C GLY A 46 -22.05 10.77 -18.06
N LEU A 47 -21.11 11.13 -18.94
CA LEU A 47 -20.24 12.32 -18.79
C LEU A 47 -20.90 13.62 -19.31
N HIS A 48 -21.71 13.55 -20.38
CA HIS A 48 -22.33 14.70 -21.05
C HIS A 48 -23.79 14.96 -20.64
N SER A 49 -24.40 14.08 -19.87
CA SER A 49 -25.77 14.27 -19.38
C SER A 49 -25.83 15.40 -18.35
N SER A 50 -26.59 16.46 -18.67
CA SER A 50 -27.08 17.45 -17.71
C SER A 50 -27.63 16.78 -16.44
N ALA A 51 -27.56 17.48 -15.31
CA ALA A 51 -27.89 16.98 -13.97
C ALA A 51 -29.28 16.30 -13.81
N GLU A 52 -30.18 16.44 -14.78
CA GLU A 52 -31.48 15.76 -14.82
C GLU A 52 -31.44 14.30 -15.30
N LEU A 53 -30.38 13.85 -15.97
CA LEU A 53 -30.29 12.51 -16.61
C LEU A 53 -29.10 11.68 -16.11
N ALA A 54 -28.54 12.03 -14.94
CA ALA A 54 -27.69 11.10 -14.20
C ALA A 54 -28.55 9.87 -13.87
N ASP A 55 -28.49 8.88 -14.77
CA ASP A 55 -29.26 7.65 -14.74
C ASP A 55 -29.23 7.11 -13.32
N ALA A 56 -30.38 6.75 -12.75
CA ALA A 56 -30.50 6.47 -11.31
C ALA A 56 -29.43 5.46 -10.82
N GLY A 57 -28.96 4.57 -11.71
CA GLY A 57 -27.84 3.65 -11.48
C GLY A 57 -26.48 4.31 -11.24
N ALA A 58 -26.12 5.39 -11.93
CA ALA A 58 -24.85 6.10 -11.75
C ALA A 58 -24.80 6.83 -10.39
N ILE A 59 -25.91 7.45 -9.98
CA ILE A 59 -26.04 8.06 -8.66
C ILE A 59 -25.98 7.00 -7.56
N LEU A 60 -26.63 5.85 -7.77
CA LEU A 60 -26.55 4.71 -6.85
C LEU A 60 -25.12 4.20 -6.71
N ALA A 61 -24.39 4.03 -7.82
CA ALA A 61 -23.03 3.53 -7.84
C ALA A 61 -22.05 4.50 -7.14
N LEU A 62 -22.17 5.81 -7.37
CA LEU A 62 -21.36 6.81 -6.68
C LEU A 62 -21.62 6.82 -5.17
N ARG A 63 -22.88 6.66 -4.74
CA ARG A 63 -23.21 6.51 -3.32
C ARG A 63 -22.63 5.23 -2.74
N ALA A 64 -22.80 4.10 -3.42
CA ALA A 64 -22.25 2.81 -2.98
C ALA A 64 -20.71 2.86 -2.87
N LEU A 65 -20.03 3.48 -3.83
CA LEU A 65 -18.58 3.68 -3.81
C LEU A 65 -18.16 4.61 -2.66
N GLY A 66 -18.90 5.70 -2.44
CA GLY A 66 -18.66 6.63 -1.33
C GLY A 66 -18.78 5.94 0.03
N TRP A 67 -19.91 5.29 0.31
CA TRP A 67 -20.09 4.54 1.56
C TRP A 67 -19.08 3.38 1.68
N GLY A 68 -18.79 2.68 0.58
CA GLY A 68 -17.81 1.59 0.56
C GLY A 68 -16.41 2.05 0.93
N THR A 69 -15.94 3.18 0.40
CA THR A 69 -14.63 3.74 0.77
C THR A 69 -14.57 4.19 2.23
N LEU A 70 -15.65 4.80 2.75
CA LEU A 70 -15.75 5.14 4.17
C LEU A 70 -15.67 3.89 5.05
N TYR A 71 -16.47 2.85 4.77
CA TYR A 71 -16.43 1.60 5.52
C TYR A 71 -15.07 0.90 5.40
N ALA A 72 -14.41 0.94 4.24
CA ALA A 72 -13.09 0.35 4.07
C ALA A 72 -12.04 1.05 4.94
N ILE A 73 -12.03 2.39 4.95
CA ILE A 73 -11.09 3.19 5.76
C ILE A 73 -11.37 2.99 7.25
N THR A 74 -12.63 3.13 7.67
CA THR A 74 -13.03 2.96 9.07
C THR A 74 -12.79 1.53 9.55
N GLY A 75 -13.18 0.53 8.76
CA GLY A 75 -12.99 -0.89 9.08
C GLY A 75 -11.52 -1.26 9.21
N THR A 76 -10.68 -0.88 8.24
CA THR A 76 -9.24 -1.15 8.30
C THR A 76 -8.59 -0.44 9.48
N SER A 77 -8.97 0.81 9.76
CA SER A 77 -8.47 1.55 10.92
C SER A 77 -8.87 0.90 12.24
N CYS A 78 -10.13 0.45 12.35
CA CYS A 78 -10.64 -0.23 13.54
C CYS A 78 -9.95 -1.58 13.75
N LEU A 79 -9.75 -2.37 12.70
CA LEU A 79 -9.03 -3.64 12.77
C LEU A 79 -7.57 -3.46 13.20
N CYS A 80 -6.85 -2.53 12.58
CA CYS A 80 -5.47 -2.21 12.95
C CYS A 80 -5.36 -1.74 14.41
N TYR A 81 -6.32 -0.90 14.85
CA TYR A 81 -6.38 -0.46 16.24
C TYR A 81 -6.72 -1.61 17.19
N GLY A 82 -7.63 -2.50 16.81
CA GLY A 82 -7.98 -3.70 17.56
C GLY A 82 -6.76 -4.61 17.75
N ILE A 83 -5.99 -4.87 16.69
CA ILE A 83 -4.74 -5.65 16.76
C ILE A 83 -3.73 -4.98 17.71
N TRP A 84 -3.58 -3.65 17.64
CA TRP A 84 -2.70 -2.94 18.54
C TRP A 84 -3.15 -3.06 20.01
N LYS A 85 -4.46 -2.92 20.27
CA LYS A 85 -5.02 -3.09 21.62
C LYS A 85 -4.87 -4.52 22.15
N LEU A 86 -5.11 -5.53 21.32
CA LEU A 86 -4.95 -6.95 21.69
C LEU A 86 -3.48 -7.32 21.92
N SER A 87 -2.54 -6.69 21.21
CA SER A 87 -1.10 -6.91 21.41
C SER A 87 -0.58 -6.42 22.77
N GLY A 88 -1.32 -5.60 23.52
CA GLY A 88 -0.92 -5.08 24.83
C GLY A 88 0.32 -4.18 24.81
N ALA A 89 0.77 -3.75 23.64
CA ALA A 89 1.99 -2.97 23.46
C ALA A 89 1.75 -1.48 23.70
N THR A 90 2.52 -0.88 24.61
CA THR A 90 2.42 0.55 24.94
C THR A 90 3.15 1.44 23.92
N ASN A 91 4.07 0.85 23.14
CA ASN A 91 4.88 1.55 22.15
C ASN A 91 5.02 0.70 20.88
N LEU A 92 5.21 1.35 19.72
CA LEU A 92 5.46 0.69 18.44
C LEU A 92 6.67 -0.27 18.48
N LYS A 93 7.70 0.09 19.24
CA LYS A 93 8.88 -0.77 19.42
C LYS A 93 8.52 -2.06 20.17
N ASP A 94 7.70 -1.93 21.21
CA ASP A 94 7.24 -3.05 22.03
C ASP A 94 6.28 -3.95 21.24
N PHE A 95 5.42 -3.36 20.40
CA PHE A 95 4.55 -4.09 19.48
C PHE A 95 5.36 -4.98 18.54
N ARG A 96 6.40 -4.42 17.91
CA ARG A 96 7.26 -5.18 16.99
C ARG A 96 7.94 -6.37 17.67
N ILE A 97 8.44 -6.18 18.89
CA ILE A 97 9.12 -7.25 19.62
C ILE A 97 8.12 -8.32 20.06
N ARG A 98 6.97 -7.95 20.61
CA ARG A 98 5.93 -8.91 21.03
C ARG A 98 5.36 -9.70 19.86
N MET A 99 5.05 -9.03 18.75
CA MET A 99 4.59 -9.70 17.54
C MET A 99 5.67 -10.63 16.98
N GLY A 100 6.95 -10.20 17.00
CA GLY A 100 8.09 -11.02 16.61
C GLY A 100 8.29 -12.27 17.47
N ASN A 101 7.88 -12.25 18.74
CA ASN A 101 7.94 -13.41 19.64
C ASN A 101 6.75 -14.36 19.49
N ILE A 102 5.59 -13.86 19.03
CA ILE A 102 4.39 -14.68 18.76
C ILE A 102 4.56 -15.47 17.46
N LEU A 103 5.26 -14.89 16.48
CA LEU A 103 5.49 -15.52 15.19
C LEU A 103 6.64 -16.55 15.31
N PRO A 104 6.54 -17.69 14.62
CA PRO A 104 7.64 -18.66 14.58
C PRO A 104 8.89 -18.02 13.97
N VAL A 105 10.03 -18.22 14.62
CA VAL A 105 11.31 -17.67 14.16
C VAL A 105 11.68 -18.35 12.84
N LEU A 106 11.80 -17.57 11.77
CA LEU A 106 12.33 -18.09 10.50
C LEU A 106 13.79 -18.53 10.72
N PRO A 107 14.15 -19.77 10.35
CA PRO A 107 15.53 -20.23 10.43
C PRO A 107 16.41 -19.33 9.57
N LYS A 108 17.44 -18.74 10.18
CA LYS A 108 18.41 -17.93 9.45
C LYS A 108 19.27 -18.85 8.58
N ASN A 109 19.40 -18.50 7.31
CA ASN A 109 20.28 -19.20 6.39
C ASN A 109 21.74 -18.85 6.73
N ASN A 110 22.55 -19.86 7.04
CA ASN A 110 24.00 -19.74 7.26
C ASN A 110 24.69 -20.74 6.32
N PRO A 111 25.39 -20.29 5.25
CA PRO A 111 25.67 -18.90 4.87
C PRO A 111 24.44 -18.16 4.30
N PRO A 112 24.42 -16.82 4.35
CA PRO A 112 23.33 -16.03 3.78
C PRO A 112 23.29 -16.19 2.25
N GLN A 113 22.32 -16.95 1.73
CA GLN A 113 22.13 -17.10 0.28
C GLN A 113 21.70 -15.81 -0.43
N SER A 114 21.28 -14.77 0.30
CA SER A 114 20.76 -13.54 -0.31
C SER A 114 21.30 -12.28 0.36
N ARG A 115 21.73 -11.31 -0.45
CA ARG A 115 22.11 -9.96 -0.01
C ARG A 115 20.86 -9.20 0.47
N THR A 116 20.91 -8.59 1.66
CA THR A 116 19.77 -7.84 2.24
C THR A 116 20.02 -6.33 2.32
N GLU A 117 21.20 -5.88 1.94
CA GLU A 117 21.60 -4.47 1.98
C GLU A 117 21.79 -3.94 0.55
N PHE A 118 20.89 -3.02 0.15
CA PHE A 118 20.89 -2.38 -1.16
C PHE A 118 21.06 -0.88 -0.99
N SER A 119 21.95 -0.29 -1.78
CA SER A 119 22.18 1.16 -1.81
C SER A 119 20.98 1.94 -2.36
N GLY A 120 20.19 1.30 -3.23
CA GLY A 120 18.96 1.87 -3.75
C GLY A 120 18.21 0.89 -4.65
N LEU A 121 17.12 1.36 -5.27
CA LEU A 121 16.32 0.55 -6.18
C LEU A 121 17.13 0.03 -7.38
N ASN A 122 18.07 0.81 -7.89
CA ASN A 122 18.91 0.37 -9.00
C ASN A 122 19.79 -0.84 -8.61
N ASP A 123 20.44 -0.76 -7.45
CA ASP A 123 21.26 -1.86 -6.89
C ASP A 123 20.40 -3.10 -6.60
N LEU A 124 19.19 -2.92 -6.09
CA LEU A 124 18.22 -4.00 -5.90
C LEU A 124 17.82 -4.65 -7.22
N LEU A 125 17.49 -3.87 -8.24
CA LEU A 125 17.07 -4.38 -9.55
C LEU A 125 18.22 -5.11 -10.26
N THR A 126 19.44 -4.58 -10.19
CA THR A 126 20.65 -5.24 -10.69
C THR A 126 20.86 -6.59 -10.01
N TYR A 127 20.78 -6.65 -8.68
CA TYR A 127 20.86 -7.91 -7.93
C TYR A 127 19.78 -8.91 -8.33
N LEU A 128 18.52 -8.47 -8.50
CA LEU A 128 17.43 -9.33 -8.95
C LEU A 128 17.65 -9.88 -10.37
N SER A 129 18.23 -9.08 -11.27
CA SER A 129 18.49 -9.51 -12.64
C SER A 129 19.70 -10.43 -12.77
N GLU A 130 20.74 -10.23 -11.96
CA GLU A 130 22.05 -10.85 -12.19
C GLU A 130 22.38 -11.99 -11.21
N GLU A 131 21.87 -11.90 -9.99
CA GLU A 131 22.43 -12.61 -8.83
C GLU A 131 21.35 -13.37 -8.02
N TYR A 132 20.09 -12.95 -8.10
CA TYR A 132 18.98 -13.63 -7.41
C TYR A 132 18.75 -15.05 -7.99
N GLY A 133 19.04 -16.07 -7.19
CA GLY A 133 18.82 -17.48 -7.55
C GLY A 133 20.03 -18.19 -8.17
N LYS A 134 21.16 -17.50 -8.39
CA LYS A 134 22.44 -18.17 -8.68
C LYS A 134 22.92 -18.84 -7.40
N LYS A 135 22.97 -20.18 -7.41
CA LYS A 135 23.71 -20.94 -6.38
C LYS A 135 25.19 -20.57 -6.52
N SER A 136 25.83 -20.14 -5.44
CA SER A 136 27.28 -19.99 -5.40
C SER A 136 27.91 -21.34 -5.77
N VAL A 137 28.52 -21.40 -6.95
CA VAL A 137 29.40 -22.50 -7.35
C VAL A 137 30.71 -22.27 -6.63
N ASP A 138 30.74 -22.53 -5.32
CA ASP A 138 32.01 -22.69 -4.60
C ASP A 138 31.76 -23.53 -3.35
N ASP A 139 31.93 -24.84 -3.53
CA ASP A 139 32.32 -25.74 -2.46
C ASP A 139 33.05 -26.92 -3.13
N LYS A 140 34.37 -26.76 -3.27
CA LYS A 140 35.31 -27.85 -3.51
C LYS A 140 36.59 -27.61 -2.73
#